data_AF-A0A386ZLH0-F1
#
_entry.id   AF-A0A386ZLH0-F1
#
_cell.length_a   1.000
_cell.length_b   1.000
_cell.length_c   1.000
_cell.angle_alpha   90.00
_cell.angle_beta   90.00
_cell.angle_gamma   90.00
#
_symmetry.space_group_name_H-M   'P 1'
#
loop_
_entity.id
_entity.type
_entity.pdbx_description
1 polymer ?
#
loop_
_entity_poly.entity_id
_entity_poly.type
_entity_poly.pdbx_seq_one_letter_code
_entity_poly.pdbx_strand_id
1 'polypeptide(L)'
;MAELNFADRLAGLSSKRFSTLRPAQAHVLERFAELDHDATPDIAVELPTGEGKTLMALLIADWALDNGMSVAYLTGNKLLATQVQAEGCTLPGIDVHRFESGYYPGARVADYHQAQAVGAMNYWAYFNHSPKVEPELVIFDDAHLAEQPLAGLFTLRIPRAAGGGTGLYREICGIAIETLFEEMASRFTTYVSAYGKGSAKERGMAREAVESTLPQCDWLSQLLSPSHGKLLRRQDVVDLFHATHA
;
A
#
# COMPACT_ATOMS: atom_id res chain seq x y z
N MET A 1 -15.36 -15.86 -22.42
CA MET A 1 -14.51 -16.06 -21.23
C MET A 1 -15.15 -17.18 -20.43
N ALA A 2 -14.36 -18.12 -19.90
CA ALA A 2 -14.91 -19.11 -18.97
C ALA A 2 -15.48 -18.36 -17.75
N GLU A 3 -16.62 -18.80 -17.25
CA GLU A 3 -17.24 -18.25 -16.06
C GLU A 3 -16.29 -18.48 -14.87
N LEU A 4 -16.02 -17.42 -14.08
CA LEU A 4 -15.09 -17.49 -12.96
C LEU A 4 -15.71 -18.35 -11.85
N ASN A 5 -15.20 -19.57 -11.67
CA ASN A 5 -15.64 -20.49 -10.63
C ASN A 5 -14.48 -20.82 -9.68
N PHE A 6 -14.58 -20.34 -8.44
CA PHE A 6 -13.53 -20.54 -7.43
C PHE A 6 -13.51 -21.94 -6.81
N ALA A 7 -14.61 -22.69 -6.84
CA ALA A 7 -14.63 -24.08 -6.40
C ALA A 7 -13.82 -24.95 -7.38
N ASP A 8 -13.99 -24.72 -8.68
CA ASP A 8 -13.22 -25.41 -9.72
C ASP A 8 -11.75 -25.00 -9.68
N ARG A 9 -11.45 -23.71 -9.47
CA ARG A 9 -10.08 -23.21 -9.25
C ARG A 9 -9.41 -23.92 -8.08
N LEU A 10 -10.07 -23.98 -6.91
CA LEU A 10 -9.54 -24.69 -5.75
C LEU A 10 -9.31 -26.18 -6.02
N ALA A 11 -10.24 -26.84 -6.72
CA ALA A 11 -10.10 -28.24 -7.09
C ALA A 11 -8.88 -28.45 -8.03
N GLY A 12 -8.65 -27.54 -8.97
CA GLY A 12 -7.50 -27.56 -9.88
C GLY A 12 -6.16 -27.51 -9.16
N LEU A 13 -6.05 -26.74 -8.08
CA LEU A 13 -4.82 -26.66 -7.26
C LEU A 13 -4.48 -27.97 -6.55
N SER A 14 -5.43 -28.91 -6.42
CA SER A 14 -5.20 -30.23 -5.83
C SER A 14 -4.57 -30.19 -4.42
N SER A 15 -4.96 -29.20 -3.61
CA SER A 15 -4.43 -29.04 -2.26
C SER A 15 -4.81 -30.21 -1.34
N LYS A 16 -3.83 -30.73 -0.60
CA LYS A 16 -4.08 -31.74 0.45
C LYS A 16 -4.75 -31.16 1.70
N ARG A 17 -4.62 -29.84 1.91
CA ARG A 17 -5.14 -29.13 3.08
C ARG A 17 -6.54 -28.60 2.83
N PHE A 18 -6.81 -28.12 1.63
CA PHE A 18 -8.06 -27.47 1.26
C PHE A 18 -8.70 -28.21 0.09
N SER A 19 -9.68 -29.06 0.39
CA SER A 19 -10.40 -29.83 -0.63
C SER A 19 -11.71 -29.17 -1.07
N THR A 20 -12.34 -28.36 -0.20
CA THR A 20 -13.60 -27.68 -0.47
C THR A 20 -13.64 -26.31 0.19
N LEU A 21 -14.41 -25.39 -0.41
CA LEU A 21 -14.74 -24.11 0.19
C LEU A 21 -15.79 -24.29 1.29
N ARG A 22 -15.64 -23.53 2.38
CA ARG A 22 -16.71 -23.39 3.38
C ARG A 22 -17.88 -22.57 2.80
N PRO A 23 -19.11 -22.73 3.30
CA PRO A 23 -20.27 -22.02 2.77
C PRO A 23 -20.09 -20.49 2.70
N ALA A 24 -19.51 -19.87 3.74
CA ALA A 24 -19.26 -18.44 3.76
C ALA A 24 -18.20 -18.00 2.72
N GLN A 25 -17.15 -18.81 2.53
CA GLN A 25 -16.12 -18.55 1.52
C GLN A 25 -16.71 -18.67 0.11
N ALA A 26 -17.47 -19.75 -0.15
CA ALA A 26 -18.13 -19.97 -1.44
C ALA A 26 -19.06 -18.81 -1.79
N HIS A 27 -19.92 -18.40 -0.85
CA HIS A 27 -20.83 -17.29 -1.05
C HIS A 27 -20.11 -15.98 -1.41
N VAL A 28 -19.04 -15.63 -0.69
CA VAL A 28 -18.27 -14.41 -0.99
C VAL A 28 -17.61 -14.50 -2.37
N LEU A 29 -17.01 -15.64 -2.71
CA LEU A 29 -16.30 -15.84 -3.96
C LEU A 29 -17.25 -15.88 -5.18
N GLU A 30 -18.45 -16.46 -5.03
CA GLU A 30 -19.52 -16.38 -6.02
C GLU A 30 -19.93 -14.92 -6.27
N ARG A 31 -20.16 -14.17 -5.20
CA ARG A 31 -20.50 -12.74 -5.30
C ARG A 31 -19.37 -11.92 -5.92
N PHE A 32 -18.12 -12.24 -5.60
CA PHE A 32 -16.96 -11.61 -6.23
C PHE A 32 -16.93 -11.89 -7.73
N ALA A 33 -17.19 -13.13 -8.15
CA ALA A 33 -17.17 -13.52 -9.56
C ALA A 33 -18.27 -12.87 -10.42
N GLU A 34 -19.36 -12.45 -9.80
CA GLU A 34 -20.47 -11.74 -10.48
C GLU A 34 -20.19 -10.23 -10.67
N LEU A 35 -19.15 -9.68 -10.04
CA LEU A 35 -18.87 -8.24 -10.11
C LEU A 35 -18.22 -7.85 -11.44
N ASP A 36 -18.61 -6.69 -11.93
CA ASP A 36 -17.79 -5.93 -12.87
C ASP A 36 -16.67 -5.25 -12.08
N HIS A 37 -15.47 -5.82 -12.16
CA HIS A 37 -14.29 -5.35 -11.42
C HIS A 37 -13.75 -3.99 -11.93
N ASP A 38 -14.07 -3.60 -13.17
CA ASP A 38 -13.73 -2.26 -13.69
C ASP A 38 -14.66 -1.20 -13.09
N ALA A 39 -15.95 -1.55 -12.94
CA ALA A 39 -16.93 -0.68 -12.31
C ALA A 39 -16.85 -0.68 -10.77
N THR A 40 -16.36 -1.76 -10.18
CA THR A 40 -16.29 -1.98 -8.72
C THR A 40 -14.87 -2.31 -8.26
N PRO A 41 -13.93 -1.34 -8.33
CA PRO A 41 -12.51 -1.60 -8.06
C PRO A 41 -12.19 -1.79 -6.57
N ASP A 42 -13.00 -1.22 -5.67
CA ASP A 42 -12.78 -1.26 -4.23
C ASP A 42 -13.84 -2.14 -3.56
N ILE A 43 -13.43 -3.30 -3.03
CA ILE A 43 -14.34 -4.31 -2.46
C ILE A 43 -13.97 -4.57 -1.00
N ALA A 44 -14.95 -4.45 -0.10
CA ALA A 44 -14.83 -4.83 1.29
C ALA A 44 -15.51 -6.19 1.53
N VAL A 45 -14.77 -7.13 2.12
CA VAL A 45 -15.29 -8.45 2.52
C VAL A 45 -15.29 -8.55 4.03
N GLU A 46 -16.47 -8.68 4.62
CA GLU A 46 -16.63 -8.93 6.04
C GLU A 46 -16.83 -10.42 6.30
N LEU A 47 -15.84 -11.04 6.94
CA LEU A 47 -15.91 -12.41 7.42
C LEU A 47 -15.45 -12.48 8.88
N PRO A 48 -16.08 -13.30 9.73
CA PRO A 48 -15.59 -13.57 11.08
C PRO A 48 -14.15 -14.11 11.07
N THR A 49 -13.43 -13.88 12.15
CA THR A 49 -12.11 -14.51 12.37
C THR A 49 -12.25 -16.03 12.41
N GLY A 50 -11.31 -16.75 11.79
CA GLY A 50 -11.33 -18.22 11.77
C GLY A 50 -12.10 -18.84 10.59
N GLU A 51 -12.73 -18.03 9.73
CA GLU A 51 -13.42 -18.51 8.51
C GLU A 51 -12.50 -18.78 7.32
N GLY A 52 -11.17 -18.71 7.50
CA GLY A 52 -10.20 -19.00 6.45
C GLY A 52 -10.14 -17.90 5.38
N LYS A 53 -10.01 -16.63 5.81
CA LYS A 53 -9.85 -15.47 4.91
C LYS A 53 -8.63 -15.59 4.00
N THR A 54 -7.54 -16.18 4.50
CA THR A 54 -6.29 -16.34 3.77
C THR A 54 -6.46 -17.20 2.51
N LEU A 55 -7.09 -18.38 2.61
CA LEU A 55 -7.42 -19.21 1.44
C LEU A 55 -8.21 -18.42 0.38
N MET A 56 -9.28 -17.74 0.79
CA MET A 56 -10.13 -16.97 -0.10
C MET A 56 -9.33 -15.85 -0.80
N ALA A 57 -8.52 -15.11 -0.04
CA ALA A 57 -7.65 -14.07 -0.58
C ALA A 57 -6.58 -14.62 -1.53
N LEU A 58 -6.00 -15.79 -1.24
CA LEU A 58 -5.04 -16.45 -2.13
C LEU A 58 -5.70 -16.92 -3.43
N LEU A 59 -6.95 -17.38 -3.39
CA LEU A 59 -7.70 -17.75 -4.61
C LEU A 59 -8.03 -16.52 -5.48
N ILE A 60 -8.36 -15.38 -4.85
CA ILE A 60 -8.54 -14.11 -5.57
C ILE A 60 -7.21 -13.66 -6.17
N ALA A 61 -6.11 -13.78 -5.42
CA ALA A 61 -4.78 -13.46 -5.92
C ALA A 61 -4.39 -14.34 -7.12
N ASP A 62 -4.63 -15.64 -7.04
CA ASP A 62 -4.40 -16.61 -8.12
C ASP A 62 -5.18 -16.27 -9.40
N TRP A 63 -6.46 -15.91 -9.27
CA TRP A 63 -7.23 -15.36 -10.39
C TRP A 63 -6.61 -14.09 -10.97
N ALA A 64 -6.15 -13.16 -10.13
CA ALA A 64 -5.53 -11.92 -10.59
C ALA A 64 -4.20 -12.18 -11.33
N LEU A 65 -3.37 -13.12 -10.85
CA LEU A 65 -2.14 -13.55 -11.52
C LEU A 65 -2.44 -14.13 -12.91
N ASP A 66 -3.47 -14.95 -13.06
CA ASP A 66 -3.91 -15.49 -14.37
C ASP A 66 -4.36 -14.39 -15.35
N ASN A 67 -4.79 -13.24 -14.84
CA ASN A 67 -5.13 -12.06 -15.65
C ASN A 67 -3.92 -11.13 -15.88
N GLY A 68 -2.72 -11.55 -15.48
CA GLY A 68 -1.48 -10.79 -15.64
C GLY A 68 -1.33 -9.66 -14.63
N MET A 69 -2.10 -9.65 -13.54
CA MET A 69 -2.07 -8.59 -12.54
C MET A 69 -1.08 -8.92 -11.42
N SER A 70 -0.22 -7.98 -11.08
CA SER A 70 0.64 -8.06 -9.90
C SER A 70 -0.15 -7.89 -8.59
N VAL A 71 0.07 -8.79 -7.60
CA VAL A 71 -0.74 -8.85 -6.37
C VAL A 71 0.10 -8.65 -5.11
N ALA A 72 -0.19 -7.60 -4.34
CA ALA A 72 0.36 -7.41 -3.00
C ALA A 72 -0.63 -7.87 -1.91
N TYR A 73 -0.25 -8.85 -1.11
CA TYR A 73 -0.99 -9.28 0.07
C TYR A 73 -0.38 -8.62 1.31
N LEU A 74 -1.10 -7.66 1.90
CA LEU A 74 -0.66 -6.88 3.05
C LEU A 74 -1.23 -7.42 4.35
N THR A 75 -0.36 -7.59 5.34
CA THR A 75 -0.71 -8.09 6.67
C THR A 75 -0.30 -7.13 7.79
N GLY A 76 -0.88 -7.31 8.98
CA GLY A 76 -0.57 -6.49 10.15
C GLY A 76 0.89 -6.56 10.62
N ASN A 77 1.60 -7.67 10.40
CA ASN A 77 2.97 -7.84 10.86
C ASN A 77 3.73 -8.91 10.07
N LYS A 78 5.05 -9.00 10.28
CA LYS A 78 5.93 -9.94 9.57
C LYS A 78 5.57 -11.41 9.80
N LEU A 79 5.06 -11.78 10.97
CA LEU A 79 4.68 -13.15 11.29
C LEU A 79 3.45 -13.58 10.49
N LEU A 80 2.45 -12.69 10.37
CA LEU A 80 1.27 -12.92 9.53
C LEU A 80 1.67 -13.08 8.05
N ALA A 81 2.57 -12.25 7.53
CA ALA A 81 3.11 -12.43 6.17
C ALA A 81 3.79 -13.79 5.97
N THR A 82 4.54 -14.27 6.98
CA THR A 82 5.11 -15.64 6.97
C THR A 82 4.04 -16.72 6.97
N GLN A 83 2.94 -16.53 7.71
CA GLN A 83 1.81 -17.46 7.73
C GLN A 83 1.10 -17.52 6.38
N VAL A 84 0.90 -16.37 5.72
CA VAL A 84 0.34 -16.31 4.35
C VAL A 84 1.23 -17.11 3.39
N GLN A 85 2.54 -16.92 3.42
CA GLN A 85 3.47 -17.70 2.60
C GLN A 85 3.36 -19.21 2.90
N ALA A 86 3.31 -19.59 4.18
CA ALA A 86 3.19 -21.00 4.57
C ALA A 86 1.86 -21.61 4.12
N GLU A 87 0.75 -20.87 4.14
CA GLU A 87 -0.54 -21.31 3.63
C GLU A 87 -0.52 -21.44 2.10
N GLY A 88 0.09 -20.49 1.39
CA GLY A 88 0.32 -20.57 -0.06
C GLY A 88 1.09 -21.81 -0.47
N CYS A 89 2.13 -22.21 0.28
CA CYS A 89 2.85 -23.48 0.04
C CYS A 89 1.96 -24.74 0.12
N THR A 90 0.76 -24.65 0.71
CA THR A 90 -0.20 -25.76 0.73
C THR A 90 -1.14 -25.79 -0.47
N LEU A 91 -1.05 -24.81 -1.36
CA LEU A 91 -1.84 -24.63 -2.58
C LEU A 91 -0.91 -24.77 -3.80
N PRO A 92 -0.73 -25.99 -4.33
CA PRO A 92 0.10 -26.20 -5.52
C PRO A 92 -0.36 -25.31 -6.68
N GLY A 93 0.55 -24.52 -7.24
CA GLY A 93 0.25 -23.58 -8.32
C GLY A 93 0.23 -22.10 -7.89
N ILE A 94 0.13 -21.81 -6.59
CA ILE A 94 0.19 -20.44 -6.08
C ILE A 94 1.55 -20.22 -5.40
N ASP A 95 2.46 -19.56 -6.10
CA ASP A 95 3.72 -19.13 -5.52
C ASP A 95 3.55 -17.84 -4.70
N VAL A 96 4.08 -17.83 -3.48
CA VAL A 96 4.02 -16.68 -2.58
C VAL A 96 5.42 -16.26 -2.16
N HIS A 97 5.82 -15.07 -2.60
CA HIS A 97 7.08 -14.44 -2.23
C HIS A 97 6.90 -13.49 -1.06
N ARG A 98 7.60 -13.77 0.04
CA ARG A 98 7.66 -12.86 1.18
C ARG A 98 8.62 -11.70 0.92
N PHE A 99 8.13 -10.47 1.09
CA PHE A 99 8.92 -9.25 1.11
C PHE A 99 8.89 -8.60 2.48
N GLU A 100 9.99 -7.96 2.85
CA GLU A 100 10.10 -7.16 4.08
C GLU A 100 11.07 -6.01 3.89
N SER A 101 11.05 -5.04 4.80
CA SER A 101 11.96 -3.88 4.75
C SER A 101 13.41 -4.32 4.57
N GLY A 102 14.04 -3.87 3.48
CA GLY A 102 15.42 -4.21 3.10
C GLY A 102 15.62 -5.57 2.42
N TYR A 103 14.58 -6.38 2.23
CA TYR A 103 14.69 -7.71 1.64
C TYR A 103 13.75 -7.87 0.43
N TYR A 104 14.34 -7.62 -0.75
CA TYR A 104 13.69 -7.74 -2.06
C TYR A 104 14.64 -8.44 -3.03
N PRO A 105 14.79 -9.78 -2.94
CA PRO A 105 15.66 -10.52 -3.85
C PRO A 105 15.22 -10.32 -5.31
N GLY A 106 16.17 -9.98 -6.19
CA GLY A 106 15.86 -9.61 -7.58
C GLY A 106 15.04 -10.65 -8.34
N ALA A 107 15.31 -11.94 -8.14
CA ALA A 107 14.51 -13.02 -8.74
C ALA A 107 13.04 -12.98 -8.30
N ARG A 108 12.77 -12.81 -7.00
CA ARG A 108 11.39 -12.75 -6.47
C ARG A 108 10.65 -11.51 -6.93
N VAL A 109 11.37 -10.39 -7.04
CA VAL A 109 10.83 -9.13 -7.57
C VAL A 109 10.49 -9.29 -9.05
N ALA A 110 11.32 -9.98 -9.83
CA ALA A 110 11.04 -10.28 -11.23
C ALA A 110 9.80 -11.18 -11.39
N ASP A 111 9.68 -12.27 -10.61
CA ASP A 111 8.49 -13.14 -10.62
C ASP A 111 7.23 -12.35 -10.26
N TYR A 112 7.31 -11.48 -9.26
CA TYR A 112 6.21 -10.62 -8.83
C TYR A 112 5.75 -9.66 -9.95
N HIS A 113 6.68 -8.95 -10.60
CA HIS A 113 6.33 -8.03 -11.69
C HIS A 113 5.83 -8.73 -12.96
N GLN A 114 6.13 -10.02 -13.12
CA GLN A 114 5.62 -10.84 -14.21
C GLN A 114 4.29 -11.52 -13.86
N ALA A 115 3.66 -11.16 -12.73
CA ALA A 115 2.44 -11.78 -12.23
C ALA A 115 2.56 -13.32 -12.07
N GLN A 116 3.75 -13.80 -11.69
CA GLN A 116 4.00 -15.23 -11.46
C GLN A 116 3.92 -15.62 -9.98
N ALA A 117 3.92 -14.65 -9.07
CA ALA A 117 3.88 -14.90 -7.64
C ALA A 117 3.20 -13.77 -6.87
N VAL A 118 2.50 -14.14 -5.80
CA VAL A 118 1.90 -13.19 -4.86
C VAL A 118 2.99 -12.58 -3.98
N GLY A 119 3.03 -11.26 -3.86
CA GLY A 119 3.92 -10.54 -2.94
C GLY A 119 3.30 -10.40 -1.55
N ALA A 120 3.65 -11.28 -0.61
CA ALA A 120 3.18 -11.19 0.77
C ALA A 120 4.12 -10.32 1.62
N MET A 121 3.58 -9.29 2.27
CA MET A 121 4.35 -8.38 3.12
C MET A 121 3.52 -7.79 4.25
N ASN A 122 4.16 -7.09 5.19
CA ASN A 122 3.42 -6.32 6.18
C ASN A 122 3.14 -4.90 5.67
N TYR A 123 2.16 -4.22 6.29
CA TYR A 123 1.79 -2.86 5.90
C TYR A 123 2.98 -1.88 5.84
N TRP A 124 3.93 -1.93 6.79
CA TRP A 124 5.11 -1.04 6.79
C TRP A 124 6.09 -1.28 5.64
N ALA A 125 6.18 -2.50 5.11
CA ALA A 125 7.03 -2.77 3.95
C ALA A 125 6.47 -2.13 2.66
N TYR A 126 5.17 -1.86 2.63
CA TYR A 126 4.49 -1.23 1.50
C TYR A 126 4.26 0.28 1.71
N PHE A 127 3.64 0.66 2.83
CA PHE A 127 3.37 2.05 3.19
C PHE A 127 4.63 2.74 3.73
N ASN A 128 5.49 3.15 2.81
CA ASN A 128 6.66 4.00 3.07
C ASN A 128 6.91 4.93 1.87
N HIS A 129 7.96 5.76 1.96
CA HIS A 129 8.28 6.77 0.95
C HIS A 129 8.81 6.20 -0.39
N SER A 130 9.19 4.91 -0.43
CA SER A 130 9.75 4.26 -1.62
C SER A 130 9.44 2.76 -1.58
N PRO A 131 8.15 2.38 -1.75
CA PRO A 131 7.79 0.97 -1.92
C PRO A 131 8.58 0.39 -3.08
N LYS A 132 8.99 -0.88 -2.95
CA LYS A 132 9.80 -1.57 -3.97
C LYS A 132 8.97 -2.40 -4.95
N VAL A 133 7.66 -2.38 -4.77
CA VAL A 133 6.69 -3.09 -5.61
C VAL A 133 5.54 -2.15 -5.93
N GLU A 134 4.97 -2.30 -7.12
CA GLU A 134 3.84 -1.51 -7.61
C GLU A 134 2.72 -2.49 -8.03
N PRO A 135 1.82 -2.86 -7.09
CA PRO A 135 0.73 -3.80 -7.35
C PRO A 135 -0.40 -3.21 -8.18
N GLU A 136 -1.03 -4.05 -9.00
CA GLU A 136 -2.32 -3.78 -9.64
C GLU A 136 -3.49 -4.20 -8.75
N LEU A 137 -3.32 -5.25 -7.93
CA LEU A 137 -4.26 -5.66 -6.89
C LEU A 137 -3.58 -5.60 -5.51
N VAL A 138 -4.24 -4.94 -4.55
CA VAL A 138 -3.79 -4.92 -3.15
C VAL A 138 -4.85 -5.55 -2.27
N ILE A 139 -4.45 -6.59 -1.55
CA ILE A 139 -5.28 -7.28 -0.58
C ILE A 139 -4.90 -6.80 0.83
N PHE A 140 -5.86 -6.25 1.56
CA PHE A 140 -5.69 -5.78 2.93
C PHE A 140 -6.24 -6.83 3.89
N ASP A 141 -5.35 -7.60 4.51
CA ASP A 141 -5.74 -8.54 5.55
C ASP A 141 -5.78 -7.85 6.90
N ASP A 142 -6.88 -8.06 7.63
CA ASP A 142 -7.23 -7.31 8.84
C ASP A 142 -7.00 -5.80 8.66
N ALA A 143 -7.74 -5.19 7.72
CA ALA A 143 -7.57 -3.80 7.27
C ALA A 143 -7.50 -2.74 8.39
N HIS A 144 -8.11 -2.99 9.55
CA HIS A 144 -8.01 -2.11 10.73
C HIS A 144 -6.56 -1.94 11.23
N LEU A 145 -5.67 -2.91 10.97
CA LEU A 145 -4.25 -2.83 11.31
C LEU A 145 -3.46 -1.89 10.39
N ALA A 146 -4.04 -1.41 9.28
CA ALA A 146 -3.41 -0.47 8.37
C ALA A 146 -3.35 0.97 8.93
N GLU A 147 -4.16 1.29 9.96
CA GLU A 147 -4.29 2.65 10.50
C GLU A 147 -2.95 3.24 10.93
N GLN A 148 -2.19 2.53 11.79
CA GLN A 148 -0.90 3.03 12.27
C GLN A 148 0.16 3.20 11.18
N PRO A 149 0.37 2.23 10.26
CA PRO A 149 1.23 2.40 9.09
C PRO A 149 0.89 3.66 8.28
N LEU A 150 -0.40 3.86 7.97
CA LEU A 150 -0.88 5.00 7.19
C LEU A 150 -0.69 6.32 7.95
N ALA A 151 -1.03 6.37 9.23
CA ALA A 151 -0.77 7.55 10.07
C ALA A 151 0.72 7.89 10.13
N GLY A 152 1.59 6.86 10.12
CA GLY A 152 3.03 7.01 10.05
C GLY A 152 3.54 7.76 8.82
N LEU A 153 2.91 7.58 7.65
CA LEU A 153 3.26 8.30 6.42
C LEU A 153 3.05 9.81 6.53
N PHE A 154 2.10 10.23 7.36
CA PHE A 154 1.75 11.64 7.58
C PHE A 154 2.31 12.19 8.90
N THR A 155 3.22 11.46 9.56
CA THR A 155 3.79 11.84 10.85
C THR A 155 5.27 12.18 10.73
N LEU A 156 5.63 13.41 11.08
CA LEU A 156 7.02 13.79 11.37
C LEU A 156 7.34 13.52 12.86
N ARG A 157 8.31 12.64 13.14
CA ARG A 157 8.79 12.38 14.51
C ARG A 157 10.15 13.03 14.73
N ILE A 158 10.24 13.89 15.75
CA ILE A 158 11.49 14.55 16.17
C ILE A 158 11.84 14.06 17.58
N PRO A 159 12.72 13.05 17.73
CA PRO A 159 13.07 12.53 19.04
C PRO A 159 13.82 13.59 19.85
N ARG A 160 13.39 13.83 21.09
CA ARG A 160 14.07 14.76 22.01
C ARG A 160 15.55 14.40 22.24
N ALA A 161 15.84 13.10 22.25
CA ALA A 161 17.18 12.54 22.49
C ALA A 161 18.10 12.58 21.26
N ALA A 162 17.57 12.89 20.06
CA ALA A 162 18.44 13.17 18.92
C ALA A 162 19.23 14.46 19.20
N GLY A 163 20.53 14.48 18.90
CA GLY A 163 21.35 15.69 19.10
C GLY A 163 20.74 16.90 18.39
N GLY A 164 20.35 17.93 19.15
CA GLY A 164 19.65 19.11 18.61
C GLY A 164 18.12 18.97 18.45
N GLY A 165 17.53 17.81 18.74
CA GLY A 165 16.10 17.53 18.51
C GLY A 165 15.13 18.47 19.24
N THR A 166 15.48 18.94 20.44
CA THR A 166 14.67 19.95 21.15
C THR A 166 14.69 21.32 20.47
N GLY A 167 15.85 21.70 19.90
CA GLY A 167 15.99 22.95 19.14
C GLY A 167 15.23 22.86 17.82
N LEU A 168 15.45 21.79 17.07
CA LEU A 168 14.75 21.50 15.82
C LEU A 168 13.23 21.48 16.01
N TYR A 169 12.73 20.80 17.05
CA TYR A 169 11.30 20.80 17.36
C TYR A 169 10.77 22.21 17.62
N ARG A 170 11.49 23.04 18.39
CA ARG A 170 11.07 24.41 18.69
C ARG A 170 11.08 25.32 17.46
N GLU A 171 12.09 25.20 16.60
CA GLU A 171 12.17 25.95 15.33
C GLU A 171 11.03 25.55 14.38
N ILE A 172 10.80 24.24 14.25
CA ILE A 172 9.71 23.72 13.44
C ILE A 172 8.35 24.17 13.97
N CYS A 173 8.10 24.07 15.29
CA CYS A 173 6.86 24.55 15.90
C CYS A 173 6.68 26.07 15.85
N GLY A 174 7.76 26.84 15.77
CA GLY A 174 7.69 28.31 15.82
C GLY A 174 7.30 28.96 14.50
N ILE A 175 7.74 28.42 13.35
CA ILE A 175 7.56 29.06 12.03
C ILE A 175 7.20 28.05 10.94
N ALA A 176 7.80 26.86 10.96
CA ALA A 176 7.69 25.92 9.85
C ALA A 176 6.39 25.12 9.83
N ILE A 177 5.83 24.74 10.99
CA ILE A 177 4.66 23.86 11.05
C ILE A 177 3.41 24.51 10.47
N GLU A 178 3.10 25.76 10.81
CA GLU A 178 1.88 26.41 10.32
C GLU A 178 1.90 26.52 8.81
N THR A 179 3.02 26.97 8.25
CA THR A 179 3.18 27.10 6.79
C THR A 179 3.26 25.74 6.09
N LEU A 180 4.01 24.78 6.64
CA LEU A 180 4.12 23.43 6.08
C LEU A 180 2.77 22.72 6.08
N PHE A 181 1.99 22.89 7.15
CA PHE A 181 0.64 22.32 7.25
C PHE A 181 -0.31 23.00 6.26
N GLU A 182 -0.27 24.32 6.14
CA GLU A 182 -1.05 25.06 5.14
C GLU A 182 -0.75 24.59 3.70
N GLU A 183 0.54 24.49 3.33
CA GLU A 183 0.94 24.04 1.99
C GLU A 183 0.55 22.57 1.75
N MET A 184 0.77 21.67 2.71
CA MET A 184 0.37 20.26 2.59
C MET A 184 -1.16 20.10 2.53
N ALA A 185 -1.91 20.79 3.40
CA ALA A 185 -3.37 20.73 3.42
C ALA A 185 -3.97 21.27 2.12
N SER A 186 -3.37 22.32 1.55
CA SER A 186 -3.73 22.83 0.22
C SER A 186 -3.58 21.75 -0.86
N ARG A 187 -2.47 20.98 -0.84
CA ARG A 187 -2.19 19.93 -1.85
C ARG A 187 -3.11 18.73 -1.69
N PHE A 188 -3.43 18.34 -0.46
CA PHE A 188 -4.47 17.35 -0.20
C PHE A 188 -5.84 17.82 -0.69
N THR A 189 -6.18 19.09 -0.46
CA THR A 189 -7.46 19.66 -0.92
C THR A 189 -7.53 19.66 -2.45
N THR A 190 -6.44 20.02 -3.14
CA THR A 190 -6.35 19.92 -4.60
C THR A 190 -6.50 18.49 -5.08
N TYR A 191 -5.83 17.52 -4.44
CA TYR A 191 -5.97 16.10 -4.76
C TYR A 191 -7.42 15.63 -4.64
N VAL A 192 -8.06 15.90 -3.48
CA VAL A 192 -9.45 15.50 -3.20
C VAL A 192 -10.44 16.21 -4.14
N SER A 193 -10.18 17.46 -4.52
CA SER A 193 -11.04 18.19 -5.47
C SER A 193 -10.92 17.66 -6.89
N ALA A 194 -9.71 17.24 -7.29
CA ALA A 194 -9.45 16.62 -8.59
C ALA A 194 -9.90 15.15 -8.66
N TYR A 195 -10.11 14.51 -7.50
CA TYR A 195 -10.53 13.11 -7.36
C TYR A 195 -11.88 12.80 -8.04
N GLY A 196 -12.76 13.80 -8.21
CA GLY A 196 -13.98 13.65 -9.01
C GLY A 196 -14.89 12.52 -8.50
N LYS A 197 -15.23 11.56 -9.38
CA LYS A 197 -16.02 10.37 -9.05
C LYS A 197 -15.18 9.20 -8.51
N GLY A 198 -13.86 9.34 -8.46
CA GLY A 198 -12.94 8.34 -7.91
C GLY A 198 -12.51 7.24 -8.88
N SER A 199 -12.76 7.38 -10.19
CA SER A 199 -12.29 6.39 -11.18
C SER A 199 -10.77 6.32 -11.23
N ALA A 200 -10.20 5.17 -11.61
CA ALA A 200 -8.74 4.99 -11.71
C ALA A 200 -8.05 6.07 -12.56
N LYS A 201 -8.68 6.47 -13.67
CA LYS A 201 -8.21 7.55 -14.55
C LYS A 201 -8.21 8.91 -13.85
N GLU A 202 -9.28 9.25 -13.14
CA GLU A 202 -9.38 10.51 -12.37
C GLU A 202 -8.35 10.52 -11.22
N ARG A 203 -8.15 9.38 -10.53
CA ARG A 203 -7.12 9.24 -9.49
C ARG A 203 -5.71 9.46 -10.06
N GLY A 204 -5.40 8.87 -11.21
CA GLY A 204 -4.12 9.06 -11.89
C GLY A 204 -3.88 10.52 -12.27
N MET A 205 -4.87 11.17 -12.90
CA MET A 205 -4.80 12.59 -13.27
C MET A 205 -4.66 13.50 -12.04
N ALA A 206 -5.41 13.24 -10.97
CA ALA A 206 -5.32 13.98 -9.72
C ALA A 206 -3.94 13.81 -9.06
N ARG A 207 -3.37 12.61 -9.11
CA ARG A 207 -2.01 12.34 -8.60
C ARG A 207 -0.96 13.10 -9.40
N GLU A 208 -0.97 13.00 -10.73
CA GLU A 208 -0.01 13.72 -11.60
C GLU A 208 -0.08 15.24 -11.39
N ALA A 209 -1.29 15.79 -11.28
CA ALA A 209 -1.52 17.22 -11.05
C ALA A 209 -1.02 17.69 -9.68
N VAL A 210 -0.97 16.81 -8.67
CA VAL A 210 -0.54 17.17 -7.31
C VAL A 210 0.95 16.88 -7.10
N GLU A 211 1.47 15.74 -7.57
CA GLU A 211 2.88 15.38 -7.48
C GLU A 211 3.78 16.43 -8.17
N SER A 212 3.34 16.99 -9.29
CA SER A 212 4.05 18.09 -9.98
C SER A 212 4.16 19.38 -9.16
N THR A 213 3.36 19.53 -8.12
CA THR A 213 3.39 20.69 -7.20
C THR A 213 4.11 20.40 -5.88
N LEU A 214 4.59 19.16 -5.68
CA LEU A 214 5.40 18.79 -4.53
C LEU A 214 6.87 19.11 -4.80
N PRO A 215 7.64 19.47 -3.77
CA PRO A 215 9.09 19.63 -3.93
C PRO A 215 9.75 18.28 -4.27
N GLN A 216 10.89 18.31 -4.97
CA GLN A 216 11.61 17.11 -5.41
C GLN A 216 12.15 16.25 -4.25
N CYS A 217 12.61 15.04 -4.57
CA CYS A 217 13.08 14.04 -3.61
C CYS A 217 13.97 14.62 -2.48
N ASP A 218 13.76 14.13 -1.26
CA ASP A 218 14.55 14.47 -0.06
C ASP A 218 14.43 15.92 0.45
N TRP A 219 13.48 16.71 -0.09
CA TRP A 219 13.26 18.10 0.32
C TRP A 219 13.05 18.29 1.82
N LEU A 220 12.32 17.37 2.47
CA LEU A 220 12.02 17.47 3.89
C LEU A 220 13.28 17.24 4.72
N SER A 221 14.12 16.27 4.36
CA SER A 221 15.41 16.04 5.03
C SER A 221 16.34 17.23 4.87
N GLN A 222 16.36 17.86 3.70
CA GLN A 222 17.16 19.06 3.45
C GLN A 222 16.65 20.27 4.24
N LEU A 223 15.33 20.47 4.26
CA LEU A 223 14.66 21.54 5.00
C LEU A 223 14.94 21.42 6.51
N LEU A 224 14.93 20.19 7.02
CA LEU A 224 15.09 19.86 8.44
C LEU A 224 16.54 19.50 8.83
N SER A 225 17.47 19.55 7.88
CA SER A 225 18.86 19.15 8.14
C SER A 225 19.47 20.05 9.22
N PRO A 226 20.20 19.48 10.20
CA PRO A 226 20.90 20.26 11.21
C PRO A 226 21.92 21.17 10.52
N SER A 227 21.58 22.44 10.43
CA SER A 227 22.49 23.46 9.92
C SER A 227 23.25 24.06 11.08
N HIS A 228 24.52 24.42 10.87
CA HIS A 228 25.30 25.21 11.82
C HIS A 228 24.82 26.68 11.85
N GLY A 229 23.52 26.92 12.07
CA GLY A 229 22.93 28.26 12.23
C GLY A 229 22.12 28.81 11.04
N LYS A 230 21.46 27.98 10.22
CA LYS A 230 20.50 28.46 9.21
C LYS A 230 19.20 28.87 9.91
N LEU A 231 18.78 30.11 9.72
CA LEU A 231 17.48 30.60 10.15
C LEU A 231 16.42 30.17 9.11
N LEU A 232 15.46 29.33 9.51
CA LEU A 232 14.35 28.92 8.65
C LEU A 232 13.17 29.89 8.79
N ARG A 233 12.78 30.55 7.70
CA ARG A 233 11.66 31.49 7.63
C ARG A 233 10.48 30.86 6.90
N ARG A 234 9.29 31.42 7.13
CA ARG A 234 8.07 31.08 6.38
C ARG A 234 8.30 31.11 4.86
N GLN A 235 8.95 32.16 4.37
CA GLN A 235 9.25 32.29 2.93
C GLN A 235 10.10 31.15 2.40
N ASP A 236 11.05 30.62 3.18
CA ASP A 236 11.91 29.52 2.74
C ASP A 236 11.13 28.20 2.57
N VAL A 237 10.02 28.01 3.30
CA VAL A 237 9.08 26.88 3.11
C VAL A 237 8.18 27.12 1.90
N VAL A 238 7.64 28.33 1.75
CA VAL A 238 6.81 28.72 0.59
C VAL A 238 7.60 28.55 -0.71
N ASP A 239 8.81 29.07 -0.77
CA ASP A 239 9.68 28.97 -1.96
C ASP A 239 9.96 27.53 -2.33
N LEU A 240 10.08 26.61 -1.36
CA LEU A 240 10.30 25.18 -1.61
C LEU A 240 9.15 24.54 -2.40
N PHE A 241 7.90 24.90 -2.09
CA PHE A 241 6.70 24.38 -2.74
C PHE A 241 6.34 25.11 -4.05
N HIS A 242 6.99 26.25 -4.33
CA HIS A 242 6.73 27.07 -5.52
C HIS A 242 7.92 27.16 -6.49
N ALA A 243 9.10 26.65 -6.11
CA ALA A 243 10.29 26.62 -6.96
C ALA A 243 10.18 25.63 -8.15
N THR A 244 9.11 24.85 -8.24
CA THR A 244 8.95 23.76 -9.23
C THR A 244 8.55 24.21 -10.64
N HIS A 245 8.78 25.48 -11.02
CA HIS A 245 8.43 26.03 -12.35
C HIS A 245 9.55 26.84 -13.01
N ALA A 246 10.75 26.27 -13.10
CA ALA A 246 11.80 26.74 -14.02
C ALA A 246 12.39 25.56 -14.80
#